data_AF-A0A933Y2A1-F1
#
_entry.id   AF-A0A933Y2A1-F1
#
_cell.length_a   1.000
_cell.length_b   1.000
_cell.length_c   1.000
_cell.angle_alpha   90.00
_cell.angle_beta   90.00
_cell.angle_gamma   90.00
#
_symmetry.space_group_name_H-M   'P 1'
#
loop_
_entity.id
_entity.type
_entity.pdbx_description
1 polymer ?
#
loop_
_entity_poly.entity_id
_entity_poly.type
_entity_poly.pdbx_seq_one_letter_code
_entity_poly.pdbx_strand_id
1 'polypeptide(L)' 'MKVTIEYCGGCPFLAQANALAVELKDTFGEVEVELVRSTGGAFEVRVDGNLVFSKKASKRFPAYREIPELIGA' A
#
# COMPACT_ATOMS: atom_id res chain seq x y z
N MET A 1 -5.42 -5.46 12.12
CA MET A 1 -4.81 -4.31 11.41
C MET A 1 -5.33 -4.32 9.98
N LYS A 2 -6.01 -3.26 9.57
CA LYS A 2 -6.60 -3.15 8.21
C LYS A 2 -5.76 -2.25 7.32
N VAL A 3 -5.24 -2.77 6.22
CA VAL A 3 -4.45 -2.00 5.25
C VAL A 3 -5.25 -1.79 3.97
N THR A 4 -5.46 -0.54 3.58
CA THR A 4 -6.12 -0.20 2.32
C THR A 4 -5.09 0.37 1.36
N ILE A 5 -4.91 -0.29 0.21
CA ILE A 5 -4.01 0.15 -0.86
C ILE A 5 -4.87 0.64 -2.01
N GLU A 6 -4.93 1.96 -2.18
CA GLU A 6 -5.55 2.61 -3.33
C GLU A 6 -4.56 2.66 -4.48
N TYR A 7 -4.88 2.09 -5.64
CA TYR A 7 -4.00 2.06 -6.81
C TYR A 7 -4.74 2.37 -8.11
N CYS A 8 -4.04 2.98 -9.06
CA CYS A 8 -4.58 3.21 -10.39
C CYS A 8 -4.79 1.89 -11.16
N GLY A 9 -6.05 1.53 -11.43
CA GLY A 9 -6.39 0.26 -12.09
C GLY A 9 -5.90 0.11 -13.53
N GLY A 10 -5.61 1.23 -14.21
CA GLY A 10 -5.03 1.26 -15.56
C GLY A 10 -3.50 1.28 -15.60
N CYS A 11 -2.83 1.16 -14.46
CA CYS A 11 -1.37 1.20 -14.36
C CYS A 11 -0.80 -0.15 -13.91
N PRO A 12 0.50 -0.40 -14.12
CA PRO A 12 1.17 -1.63 -13.65
C PRO A 12 1.35 -1.69 -12.12
N PHE A 13 0.66 -0.85 -11.33
CA PHE A 13 0.80 -0.79 -9.87
C PHE A 13 0.09 -1.94 -9.15
N LEU A 14 -0.79 -2.67 -9.84
CA LEU A 14 -1.46 -3.85 -9.29
C LEU A 14 -0.45 -4.91 -8.80
N ALA A 15 0.63 -5.14 -9.57
CA ALA A 15 1.66 -6.10 -9.19
C ALA A 15 2.37 -5.67 -7.89
N GLN A 16 2.72 -4.39 -7.76
CA GLN A 16 3.32 -3.84 -6.54
C GLN A 16 2.35 -3.90 -5.35
N ALA A 17 1.07 -3.57 -5.55
CA ALA A 17 0.07 -3.63 -4.50
C ALA A 17 -0.12 -5.06 -3.98
N ASN A 18 -0.16 -6.06 -4.88
CA ASN A 18 -0.22 -7.47 -4.50
C ASN A 18 1.05 -7.94 -3.77
N ALA A 19 2.23 -7.57 -4.26
CA ALA A 19 3.50 -7.92 -3.61
C ALA A 19 3.56 -7.36 -2.18
N LEU A 20 3.16 -6.10 -2.00
CA LEU A 20 3.07 -5.47 -0.69
C LEU A 20 2.04 -6.17 0.21
N ALA A 21 0.88 -6.55 -0.32
CA ALA A 21 -0.13 -7.28 0.43
C ALA A 21 0.40 -8.62 0.97
N VAL A 22 1.19 -9.34 0.18
CA VAL A 22 1.84 -10.59 0.59
C VAL A 22 2.89 -10.32 1.66
N GLU A 23 3.75 -9.33 1.47
CA GLU A 23 4.81 -8.97 2.43
C GLU A 23 4.23 -8.55 3.79
N LEU A 24 3.13 -7.80 3.80
CA LEU A 24 2.44 -7.41 5.03
C LEU A 24 1.82 -8.63 5.75
N LYS A 25 1.22 -9.56 5.01
CA LYS A 25 0.69 -10.81 5.57
C LYS A 25 1.80 -11.70 6.15
N ASP A 26 2.94 -11.76 5.48
CA ASP A 26 4.10 -12.51 5.96
C ASP A 26 4.71 -11.87 7.22
N THR A 27 4.83 -10.54 7.23
CA THR A 27 5.45 -9.79 8.35
C THR A 27 4.57 -9.73 9.60
N PHE A 28 3.26 -9.51 9.43
CA PHE A 28 2.34 -9.21 10.53
C PHE A 28 1.29 -10.31 10.79
N GLY A 29 1.19 -11.32 9.91
CA GLY A 29 0.23 -12.43 10.05
C GLY A 29 -1.21 -12.01 9.74
N GLU A 30 -1.97 -11.65 10.77
CA GLU A 30 -3.42 -11.35 10.74
C GLU A 30 -3.72 -9.90 10.27
N VAL A 31 -3.27 -9.57 9.06
CA VAL A 31 -3.56 -8.27 8.42
C VAL A 31 -4.57 -8.40 7.30
N GLU A 32 -5.56 -7.51 7.32
CA GLU A 32 -6.61 -7.45 6.32
C GLU A 32 -6.22 -6.43 5.25
N VAL A 33 -5.85 -6.91 4.06
CA VAL A 33 -5.39 -6.04 2.97
C VAL A 33 -6.50 -5.86 1.93
N GLU A 34 -6.92 -4.63 1.70
CA GLU A 34 -7.98 -4.22 0.78
C GLU A 34 -7.38 -3.42 -0.38
N LEU A 35 -7.63 -3.88 -1.61
CA LEU A 35 -7.11 -3.26 -2.83
C LEU A 35 -8.19 -2.41 -3.49
N VAL A 36 -8.08 -1.08 -3.37
CA VAL A 36 -9.05 -0.13 -3.91
C VAL A 36 -8.58 0.38 -5.27
N ARG A 37 -9.40 0.17 -6.30
CA ARG A 37 -9.13 0.70 -7.63
C ARG A 37 -9.47 2.19 -7.69
N SER A 38 -8.51 2.99 -8.11
CA SER A 38 -8.62 4.43 -8.31
C SER A 38 -8.14 4.81 -9.71
N THR A 39 -8.17 6.10 -10.03
CA THR A 39 -7.77 6.67 -11.32
C THR A 39 -6.72 7.77 -11.12
N GLY A 40 -6.06 8.20 -12.20
CA GLY A 40 -5.10 9.31 -12.15
C GLY A 40 -3.75 8.96 -11.50
N GLY A 41 -3.31 7.70 -11.61
CA GLY A 41 -1.97 7.29 -11.19
C GLY A 41 -1.74 7.34 -9.68
N ALA A 42 -2.80 7.34 -8.88
CA ALA A 42 -2.75 7.29 -7.42
C ALA A 42 -2.14 5.98 -6.92
N PHE A 43 -1.37 6.07 -5.84
CA PHE A 43 -0.89 4.95 -5.06
C PHE A 43 -0.83 5.40 -3.60
N GLU A 44 -1.85 5.07 -2.83
CA GLU A 44 -2.00 5.49 -1.43
C GLU A 44 -2.16 4.28 -0.55
N VAL A 45 -1.42 4.24 0.56
CA VAL A 45 -1.49 3.17 1.53
C VAL A 45 -2.02 3.75 2.83
N ARG A 46 -3.08 3.16 3.34
CA ARG A 46 -3.70 3.51 4.61
C ARG A 46 -3.68 2.32 5.54
N VAL A 47 -3.43 2.54 6.82
CA VAL A 47 -3.44 1.51 7.86
C VAL A 47 -4.35 1.94 8.98
N ASP A 48 -5.35 1.11 9.26
CA ASP A 48 -6.44 1.36 10.19
C ASP A 48 -7.07 2.75 9.99
N GLY A 49 -7.21 3.15 8.72
CA GLY A 49 -7.77 4.43 8.28
C GLY A 49 -6.76 5.58 8.19
N ASN A 50 -5.54 5.42 8.71
CA ASN A 50 -4.49 6.45 8.69
C ASN A 50 -3.65 6.37 7.42
N LEU A 51 -3.49 7.49 6.71
CA LEU A 51 -2.65 7.56 5.52
C LEU A 51 -1.16 7.47 5.93
N VAL A 52 -0.54 6.31 5.70
CA VAL A 52 0.89 6.10 6.00
C VAL A 52 1.77 6.50 4.82
N PHE A 53 1.26 6.35 3.59
CA PHE A 53 2.00 6.69 2.39
C PHE A 53 1.07 7.20 1.30
N SER A 54 1.48 8.27 0.62
CA SER A 54 0.83 8.74 -0.59
C SER A 54 1.88 9.08 -1.64
N LYS A 55 1.83 8.38 -2.78
CA LYS A 55 2.64 8.70 -3.95
C LYS A 55 2.39 10.12 -4.44
N LYS A 56 1.18 10.66 -4.29
CA LYS A 56 0.88 12.05 -4.67
C LYS A 56 1.63 13.04 -3.78
N ALA A 57 1.73 12.75 -2.48
CA ALA A 57 2.47 13.57 -1.53
C ALA A 57 3.99 13.44 -1.72
N SER A 58 4.50 12.20 -1.77
CA SER A 58 5.94 11.93 -1.86
C SER A 58 6.51 12.07 -3.28
N LYS A 59 5.64 12.19 -4.30
CA LYS A 59 5.97 12.19 -5.74
C LYS A 59 6.89 11.04 -6.19
N ARG A 60 6.93 9.95 -5.41
CA ARG A 60 7.77 8.78 -5.62
C ARG A 60 7.02 7.50 -5.25
N PHE A 61 7.55 6.38 -5.70
CA PHE A 61 7.13 5.07 -5.18
C PHE A 61 7.78 4.82 -3.82
N PRO A 62 7.11 4.02 -2.97
CA PRO A 62 7.75 3.58 -1.74
C PRO A 62 8.93 2.67 -2.08
N ALA A 63 9.99 2.75 -1.29
CA ALA A 63 11.10 1.81 -1.41
C ALA A 63 10.67 0.40 -0.98
N TYR A 64 11.41 -0.62 -1.42
CA TYR A 64 11.17 -2.00 -0.99
C TYR A 64 11.23 -2.07 0.55
N ARG A 65 10.21 -2.65 1.19
CA ARG A 65 10.01 -2.72 2.65
C ARG A 65 9.74 -1.40 3.40
N GLU A 66 9.72 -0.24 2.72
CA GLU A 66 9.43 1.05 3.39
C GLU A 66 8.05 1.05 4.06
N ILE A 67 7.05 0.44 3.43
CA ILE A 67 5.69 0.39 3.97
C ILE A 67 5.61 -0.50 5.22
N PRO A 68 6.06 -1.77 5.21
CA PRO A 68 6.12 -2.57 6.44
C PRO A 68 6.89 -1.88 7.58
N GLU A 69 8.02 -1.23 7.26
CA GLU A 69 8.81 -0.49 8.25
C GLU A 69 8.03 0.69 8.83
N LEU A 70 7.29 1.44 8.01
CA LEU A 70 6.43 2.54 8.47
C LEU A 70 5.24 2.08 9.33
N ILE A 71 4.85 0.82 9.23
CA ILE A 71 3.71 0.26 9.98
C ILE A 71 4.18 -0.40 11.28
N GLY A 72 5.36 -1.03 11.27
CA GLY A 72 5.92 -1.74 12.42
C GLY A 72 6.85 -0.91 13.31
N ALA A 73 7.10 0.37 12.99
CA ALA A 73 7.92 1.28 13.79
C ALA A 73 7.11 2.05 14.85
#